data_AF-A0AAQ1JUB7-F1
#
_entry.id   AF-A0AAQ1JUB7-F1
#
_cell.length_a   1.000
_cell.length_b   1.000
_cell.length_c   1.000
_cell.angle_alpha   90.00
_cell.angle_beta   90.00
_cell.angle_gamma   90.00
#
_symmetry.space_group_name_H-M   'P 1'
#
loop_
_entity.id
_entity.type
_entity.pdbx_description
1 polymer ?
#
loop_
_entity_poly.entity_id
_entity_poly.type
_entity_poly.pdbx_seq_one_letter_code
_entity_poly.pdbx_strand_id
1 'polypeptide(L)'
;MGHNRKHKSAAAEKPARIEAPPHDWLTPVSVDAPCGPDLEYDPEFVVLEAQVAARGDAQYGDFVGSPEPVNWSDVERDCRRLMMRSKDMRLAVLFTRCRTRMTGATGLAEGLQLLTAWLNGLYKTELIHRRAPWKTKESVELATLQWVAWFNHHRLMEPLGYIPPAEAEANYYRQLRNTADAPALT
;
A
#
# COMPACT_ATOMS: atom_id res chain seq x y z
N MET A 1 -1.90 56.52 33.56
CA MET A 1 -2.12 55.10 33.91
C MET A 1 -2.21 54.28 32.63
N GLY A 2 -1.09 53.70 32.18
CA GLY A 2 -1.04 52.86 30.98
C GLY A 2 -1.41 51.41 31.32
N HIS A 3 -2.47 50.89 30.70
CA HIS A 3 -2.89 49.50 30.83
C HIS A 3 -2.09 48.63 29.84
N ASN A 4 -1.19 47.80 30.36
CA ASN A 4 -0.39 46.87 29.56
C ASN A 4 -1.15 45.53 29.40
N ARG A 5 -1.75 45.28 28.24
CA ARG A 5 -2.34 43.97 27.88
C ARG A 5 -1.22 43.00 27.53
N LYS A 6 -0.92 42.06 28.44
CA LYS A 6 -0.09 40.90 28.12
C LYS A 6 -0.87 39.94 27.21
N HIS A 7 -0.51 39.88 25.93
CA HIS A 7 -0.90 38.78 25.05
C HIS A 7 -0.21 37.49 25.52
N LYS A 8 -0.98 36.53 26.04
CA LYS A 8 -0.52 35.14 26.19
C LYS A 8 -0.52 34.50 24.80
N SER A 9 0.65 34.15 24.30
CA SER A 9 0.81 33.27 23.14
C SER A 9 0.29 31.87 23.52
N ALA A 10 -0.75 31.39 22.84
CA ALA A 10 -1.15 29.99 22.94
C ALA A 10 -0.07 29.13 22.29
N ALA A 11 0.50 28.19 23.06
CA ALA A 11 1.39 27.18 22.51
C ALA A 11 0.57 26.26 21.59
N ALA A 12 0.99 26.15 20.33
CA ALA A 12 0.40 25.20 19.40
C ALA A 12 0.61 23.78 19.95
N GLU A 13 -0.50 23.10 20.23
CA GLU A 13 -0.53 21.71 20.66
C GLU A 13 0.10 20.87 19.55
N LYS A 14 1.19 20.14 19.88
CA LYS A 14 1.81 19.23 18.92
C LYS A 14 0.74 18.23 18.45
N PRO A 15 0.56 18.02 17.15
CA PRO A 15 -0.41 17.05 16.67
C PRO A 15 -0.09 15.71 17.32
N ALA A 16 -1.11 15.08 17.90
CA ALA A 16 -0.99 13.80 18.55
C ALA A 16 -0.28 12.83 17.60
N ARG A 17 0.81 12.22 18.08
CA ARG A 17 1.45 11.11 17.37
C ARG A 17 0.36 10.07 17.21
N ILE A 18 -0.02 9.78 15.96
CA ILE A 18 -0.99 8.72 15.69
C ILE A 18 -0.37 7.46 16.28
N GLU A 19 -0.99 6.95 17.35
CA GLU A 19 -0.52 5.73 18.00
C GLU A 19 -0.66 4.60 16.99
N ALA A 20 0.46 3.94 16.70
CA ALA A 20 0.48 2.81 15.79
C ALA A 20 -0.45 1.71 16.33
N PRO A 21 -1.21 1.01 15.47
CA PRO A 21 -2.14 -0.01 15.92
C PRO A 21 -1.42 -1.14 16.69
N PRO A 22 -2.12 -1.89 17.55
CA PRO A 22 -1.55 -2.81 18.56
C PRO A 22 -0.78 -4.03 18.01
N HIS A 23 -0.69 -4.19 16.69
CA HIS A 23 0.07 -5.26 16.06
C HIS A 23 1.37 -4.70 15.51
N ASP A 24 2.50 -5.21 15.99
CA ASP A 24 3.81 -4.88 15.45
C ASP A 24 4.01 -5.57 14.08
N TRP A 25 3.41 -4.99 13.04
CA TRP A 25 3.54 -5.45 11.66
C TRP A 25 4.98 -5.37 11.11
N LEU A 26 5.90 -4.79 11.87
CA LEU A 26 7.32 -4.73 11.56
C LEU A 26 8.12 -5.86 12.25
N THR A 27 7.49 -6.65 13.13
CA THR A 27 8.12 -7.86 13.65
C THR A 27 8.45 -8.80 12.48
N PRO A 28 9.73 -9.24 12.34
CA PRO A 28 10.12 -10.23 11.35
C PRO A 28 9.29 -11.51 11.47
N VAL A 29 8.90 -12.11 10.34
CA VAL A 29 8.23 -13.43 10.32
C VAL A 29 9.15 -14.50 10.90
N SER A 30 10.42 -14.48 10.51
CA SER A 30 11.48 -15.32 11.08
C SER A 30 12.84 -14.64 10.93
N VAL A 31 13.88 -15.23 11.51
CA VAL A 31 15.26 -14.74 11.36
C VAL A 31 15.77 -14.94 9.93
N ASP A 32 15.49 -16.10 9.33
CA ASP A 32 16.00 -16.48 8.01
C ASP A 32 15.16 -15.91 6.86
N ALA A 33 13.87 -15.65 7.12
CA ALA A 33 12.96 -15.01 6.18
C ALA A 33 12.15 -13.92 6.89
N PRO A 34 12.74 -12.73 7.14
CA PRO A 34 12.06 -11.64 7.85
C PRO A 34 10.75 -11.20 7.22
N CYS A 35 10.64 -11.31 5.88
CA CYS A 35 9.43 -10.99 5.14
C CYS A 35 8.54 -12.22 4.86
N GLY A 36 8.92 -13.41 5.31
CA GLY A 36 8.20 -14.64 4.99
C GLY A 36 8.35 -15.09 3.54
N PRO A 37 7.54 -16.07 3.10
CA PRO A 37 7.55 -16.58 1.74
C PRO A 37 6.86 -15.62 0.76
N ASP A 38 7.21 -15.76 -0.51
CA ASP A 38 6.46 -15.20 -1.62
C ASP A 38 5.09 -15.89 -1.73
N LEU A 39 4.06 -15.12 -2.06
CA LEU A 39 2.67 -15.56 -2.13
C LEU A 39 2.14 -15.77 -3.55
N GLU A 40 2.95 -15.56 -4.59
CA GLU A 40 2.55 -15.71 -6.01
C GLU A 40 1.71 -16.98 -6.28
N TYR A 41 2.07 -18.10 -5.65
CA TYR A 41 1.39 -19.39 -5.80
C TYR A 41 0.71 -19.89 -4.52
N ASP A 42 0.58 -19.06 -3.48
CA ASP A 42 -0.09 -19.46 -2.24
C ASP A 42 -1.61 -19.58 -2.50
N PRO A 43 -2.23 -20.74 -2.24
CA PRO A 43 -3.63 -20.97 -2.59
C PRO A 43 -4.59 -20.06 -1.81
N GLU A 44 -4.22 -19.66 -0.60
CA GLU A 44 -5.05 -18.76 0.20
C GLU A 44 -4.96 -17.32 -0.34
N PHE A 45 -3.81 -16.93 -0.86
CA PHE A 45 -3.64 -15.65 -1.54
C PHE A 45 -4.43 -15.59 -2.85
N VAL A 46 -4.38 -16.65 -3.67
CA VAL A 46 -5.17 -16.75 -4.91
C VAL A 46 -6.67 -16.65 -4.63
N VAL A 47 -7.16 -17.32 -3.59
CA VAL A 47 -8.57 -17.23 -3.18
C VAL A 47 -8.93 -15.80 -2.74
N LEU A 48 -8.05 -15.16 -1.97
CA LEU A 48 -8.25 -13.78 -1.52
C LEU A 48 -8.33 -12.80 -2.69
N GLU A 49 -7.46 -12.94 -3.69
CA GLU A 49 -7.49 -12.11 -4.90
C GLU A 49 -8.79 -12.33 -5.70
N ALA A 50 -9.23 -13.58 -5.84
CA ALA A 50 -10.48 -13.91 -6.53
C ALA A 50 -11.74 -13.37 -5.82
N GLN A 51 -11.70 -13.19 -4.50
CA GLN A 51 -12.80 -12.58 -3.74
C GLN A 51 -12.95 -11.07 -4.03
N VAL A 52 -11.85 -10.37 -4.33
CA VAL A 52 -11.84 -8.91 -4.50
C VAL A 52 -11.76 -8.46 -5.96
N ALA A 53 -11.52 -9.40 -6.87
CA ALA A 53 -11.60 -9.19 -8.31
C ALA A 53 -12.98 -8.67 -8.71
N ALA A 54 -13.02 -7.70 -9.61
CA ALA A 54 -14.26 -7.20 -10.17
C ALA A 54 -14.97 -8.35 -10.91
N ARG A 55 -16.16 -8.71 -10.46
CA ARG A 55 -17.02 -9.67 -11.16
C ARG A 55 -17.92 -8.89 -12.11
N GLY A 56 -17.88 -9.25 -13.39
CA GLY A 56 -18.87 -8.77 -14.35
C GLY A 56 -20.24 -9.39 -14.06
N ASP A 57 -21.28 -8.81 -14.64
CA ASP A 57 -22.61 -9.41 -14.57
C ASP A 57 -22.58 -10.81 -15.19
N ALA A 58 -23.10 -11.80 -14.46
CA ALA A 58 -23.22 -13.15 -14.98
C ALA A 58 -24.48 -13.20 -15.86
N GLN A 59 -24.31 -13.30 -17.17
CA GLN A 59 -25.42 -13.48 -18.09
C GLN A 59 -25.53 -14.94 -18.54
N TYR A 60 -26.65 -15.59 -18.21
CA TYR A 60 -26.97 -16.93 -18.68
C TYR A 60 -28.32 -16.90 -19.41
N GLY A 61 -28.26 -16.86 -20.74
CA GLY A 61 -29.43 -16.59 -21.57
C GLY A 61 -30.03 -15.22 -21.22
N ASP A 62 -31.30 -15.21 -20.83
CA ASP A 62 -32.04 -13.99 -20.45
C ASP A 62 -31.87 -13.60 -18.97
N PHE A 63 -31.20 -14.41 -18.16
CA PHE A 63 -30.95 -14.10 -16.76
C PHE A 63 -29.65 -13.32 -16.61
N VAL A 64 -29.77 -12.09 -16.10
CA VAL A 64 -28.63 -11.27 -15.65
C VAL A 64 -28.59 -11.34 -14.12
N GLY A 65 -27.61 -12.08 -13.59
CA GLY A 65 -27.33 -12.11 -12.17
C GLY A 65 -26.37 -10.99 -11.79
N SER A 66 -26.77 -10.14 -10.84
CA SER A 66 -25.87 -9.16 -10.25
C SER A 66 -24.79 -9.88 -9.44
N PRO A 67 -23.52 -9.47 -9.55
CA PRO A 67 -22.44 -10.08 -8.79
C PRO A 67 -22.67 -9.90 -7.30
N GLU A 68 -22.41 -10.96 -6.54
CA GLU A 68 -22.47 -10.90 -5.08
C GLU A 68 -21.50 -9.82 -4.56
N PRO A 69 -21.95 -8.94 -3.63
CA PRO A 69 -21.09 -7.90 -3.11
C PRO A 69 -19.92 -8.49 -2.32
N VAL A 70 -18.75 -7.87 -2.44
CA VAL A 70 -17.55 -8.29 -1.71
C VAL A 70 -17.77 -8.13 -0.21
N ASN A 71 -17.62 -9.22 0.55
CA ASN A 71 -17.61 -9.17 2.01
C ASN A 71 -16.25 -8.69 2.53
N TRP A 72 -16.11 -7.37 2.72
CA TRP A 72 -14.86 -6.74 3.16
C TRP A 72 -14.39 -7.21 4.55
N SER A 73 -15.29 -7.70 5.42
CA SER A 73 -14.90 -8.21 6.73
C SER A 73 -14.19 -9.55 6.63
N ASP A 74 -14.65 -10.45 5.76
CA ASP A 74 -13.99 -11.73 5.52
C ASP A 74 -12.64 -11.54 4.82
N VAL A 75 -12.60 -10.67 3.80
CA VAL A 75 -11.36 -10.30 3.10
C VAL A 75 -10.34 -9.71 4.07
N GLU A 76 -10.75 -8.83 4.99
CA GLU A 76 -9.84 -8.25 5.99
C GLU A 76 -9.26 -9.31 6.93
N ARG A 77 -10.10 -10.21 7.44
CA ARG A 77 -9.69 -11.32 8.29
C ARG A 77 -8.65 -12.21 7.59
N ASP A 78 -8.94 -12.61 6.36
CA ASP A 78 -8.10 -13.52 5.60
C ASP A 78 -6.78 -12.83 5.17
N CYS A 79 -6.84 -11.55 4.82
CA CYS A 79 -5.68 -10.71 4.57
C CYS A 79 -4.76 -10.62 5.80
N ARG A 80 -5.31 -10.34 7.00
CA ARG A 80 -4.52 -10.30 8.25
C ARG A 80 -3.84 -11.63 8.54
N ARG A 81 -4.54 -12.75 8.30
CA ARG A 81 -3.99 -14.10 8.50
C ARG A 81 -2.77 -14.33 7.60
N LEU A 82 -2.82 -13.91 6.34
CA LEU A 82 -1.67 -13.97 5.44
C LEU A 82 -0.54 -13.01 5.85
N MET A 83 -0.86 -11.81 6.34
CA MET A 83 0.14 -10.83 6.80
C MET A 83 0.99 -11.29 7.99
N MET A 84 0.49 -12.28 8.76
CA MET A 84 1.27 -12.94 9.81
C MET A 84 2.39 -13.81 9.24
N ARG A 85 2.20 -14.36 8.03
CA ARG A 85 3.13 -15.27 7.37
C ARG A 85 4.00 -14.57 6.33
N SER A 86 3.52 -13.50 5.68
CA SER A 86 4.26 -12.80 4.64
C SER A 86 4.09 -11.28 4.72
N LYS A 87 5.16 -10.55 4.42
CA LYS A 87 5.22 -9.09 4.35
C LYS A 87 5.14 -8.65 2.87
N ASP A 88 4.06 -9.05 2.21
CA ASP A 88 3.78 -8.76 0.81
C ASP A 88 3.02 -7.44 0.62
N MET A 89 3.54 -6.54 -0.21
CA MET A 89 2.94 -5.22 -0.45
C MET A 89 1.50 -5.31 -0.99
N ARG A 90 1.14 -6.36 -1.73
CA ARG A 90 -0.23 -6.61 -2.21
C ARG A 90 -1.21 -6.74 -1.04
N LEU A 91 -0.81 -7.44 0.02
CA LEU A 91 -1.61 -7.57 1.23
C LEU A 91 -1.74 -6.23 1.96
N ALA A 92 -0.67 -5.43 2.06
CA ALA A 92 -0.74 -4.13 2.72
C ALA A 92 -1.68 -3.14 1.97
N VAL A 93 -1.67 -3.17 0.63
CA VAL A 93 -2.61 -2.40 -0.20
C VAL A 93 -4.05 -2.89 -0.01
N LEU A 94 -4.27 -4.21 -0.06
CA LEU A 94 -5.59 -4.79 0.14
C LEU A 94 -6.14 -4.50 1.55
N PHE A 95 -5.31 -4.67 2.58
CA PHE A 95 -5.62 -4.30 3.94
C PHE A 95 -6.07 -2.84 4.04
N THR A 96 -5.30 -1.92 3.44
CA THR A 96 -5.65 -0.48 3.39
C THR A 96 -7.02 -0.27 2.75
N ARG A 97 -7.32 -0.96 1.65
CA ARG A 97 -8.63 -0.91 0.98
C ARG A 97 -9.76 -1.43 1.89
N CYS A 98 -9.56 -2.57 2.56
CA CYS A 98 -10.53 -3.13 3.49
C CYS A 98 -10.82 -2.16 4.63
N ARG A 99 -9.76 -1.67 5.32
CA ARG A 99 -9.88 -0.72 6.42
C ARG A 99 -10.58 0.56 5.98
N THR A 100 -10.22 1.12 4.83
CA THR A 100 -10.87 2.33 4.30
C THR A 100 -12.36 2.11 4.07
N ARG A 101 -12.77 0.94 3.57
CA ARG A 101 -14.20 0.63 3.33
C ARG A 101 -14.99 0.38 4.61
N MET A 102 -14.34 -0.13 5.65
CA MET A 102 -14.99 -0.48 6.92
C MET A 102 -15.04 0.70 7.89
N THR A 103 -14.00 1.53 7.94
CA THR A 103 -13.85 2.60 8.94
C THR A 103 -13.49 3.96 8.34
N GLY A 104 -13.59 4.11 7.02
CA GLY A 104 -13.42 5.40 6.33
C GLY A 104 -12.00 5.96 6.48
N ALA A 105 -11.92 7.26 6.80
CA ALA A 105 -10.67 7.99 6.90
C ALA A 105 -9.71 7.42 7.96
N THR A 106 -10.23 6.92 9.07
CA THR A 106 -9.40 6.28 10.12
C THR A 106 -8.74 5.01 9.59
N GLY A 107 -9.48 4.19 8.87
CA GLY A 107 -8.94 2.98 8.25
C GLY A 107 -7.91 3.27 7.15
N LEU A 108 -8.12 4.34 6.38
CA LEU A 108 -7.13 4.82 5.43
C LEU A 108 -5.83 5.24 6.15
N ALA A 109 -5.95 6.01 7.25
CA ALA A 109 -4.79 6.44 8.03
C ALA A 109 -4.01 5.27 8.63
N GLU A 110 -4.70 4.21 9.10
CA GLU A 110 -4.06 2.97 9.56
C GLU A 110 -3.29 2.28 8.43
N GLY A 111 -3.91 2.12 7.26
CA GLY A 111 -3.28 1.48 6.11
C GLY A 111 -2.08 2.25 5.55
N LEU A 112 -2.15 3.58 5.50
CA LEU A 112 -1.04 4.43 5.07
C LEU A 112 0.16 4.35 6.03
N GLN A 113 -0.08 4.25 7.34
CA GLN A 113 0.98 4.05 8.32
C GLN A 113 1.70 2.72 8.10
N LEU A 114 0.95 1.64 7.86
CA LEU A 114 1.50 0.32 7.53
C LEU A 114 2.38 0.37 6.28
N LEU A 115 1.84 0.90 5.18
CA LEU A 115 2.56 1.02 3.90
C LEU A 115 3.85 1.83 4.05
N THR A 116 3.79 2.95 4.76
CA THR A 116 4.95 3.80 5.03
C THR A 116 6.01 3.04 5.84
N ALA A 117 5.58 2.31 6.87
CA ALA A 117 6.46 1.55 7.73
C ALA A 117 7.22 0.45 6.95
N TRP A 118 6.51 -0.30 6.12
CA TRP A 118 7.10 -1.37 5.30
C TRP A 118 8.02 -0.81 4.21
N LEU A 119 7.61 0.25 3.50
CA LEU A 119 8.42 0.88 2.47
C LEU A 119 9.71 1.46 3.06
N ASN A 120 9.64 2.09 4.24
CA ASN A 120 10.82 2.59 4.95
C ASN A 120 11.74 1.45 5.41
N GLY A 121 11.18 0.32 5.86
CA GLY A 121 11.96 -0.88 6.19
C GLY A 121 12.73 -1.41 4.98
N LEU A 122 12.05 -1.54 3.84
CA LEU A 122 12.66 -1.94 2.57
C LEU A 122 13.78 -0.99 2.15
N TYR A 123 13.49 0.31 2.13
CA TYR A 123 14.45 1.36 1.81
C TYR A 123 15.71 1.28 2.68
N LYS A 124 15.55 1.08 3.99
CA LYS A 124 16.68 0.94 4.91
C LYS A 124 17.50 -0.31 4.60
N THR A 125 16.85 -1.43 4.33
CA THR A 125 17.55 -2.70 4.02
C THR A 125 18.29 -2.62 2.68
N GLU A 126 17.62 -2.19 1.62
CA GLU A 126 18.18 -2.20 0.26
C GLU A 126 19.25 -1.12 0.04
N LEU A 127 19.11 0.04 0.71
CA LEU A 127 20.00 1.19 0.53
C LEU A 127 20.86 1.45 1.76
N ILE A 128 20.23 1.79 2.89
CA ILE A 128 20.95 2.35 4.04
C ILE A 128 21.92 1.35 4.65
N HIS A 129 21.46 0.14 4.96
CA HIS A 129 22.28 -0.90 5.56
C HIS A 129 23.22 -1.53 4.54
N ARG A 130 22.73 -1.83 3.33
CA ARG A 130 23.52 -2.49 2.27
C ARG A 130 24.73 -1.68 1.83
N ARG A 131 24.63 -0.35 1.79
CA ARG A 131 25.73 0.55 1.35
C ARG A 131 26.43 1.25 2.52
N ALA A 132 26.14 0.85 3.77
CA ALA A 132 26.85 1.36 4.93
C ALA A 132 28.35 1.00 4.87
N PRO A 133 29.25 1.80 5.46
CA PRO A 133 29.01 3.03 6.23
C PRO A 133 28.88 4.29 5.34
N TRP A 134 28.04 5.24 5.77
CA TRP A 134 27.84 6.54 5.11
C TRP A 134 28.71 7.61 5.76
N LYS A 135 29.39 8.43 4.95
CA LYS A 135 30.32 9.46 5.44
C LYS A 135 29.67 10.82 5.67
N THR A 136 28.68 11.18 4.83
CA THR A 136 28.02 12.49 4.89
C THR A 136 26.53 12.38 4.59
N LYS A 137 25.75 13.38 5.03
CA LYS A 137 24.30 13.45 4.77
C LYS A 137 24.01 13.57 3.27
N GLU A 138 24.81 14.35 2.56
CA GLU A 138 24.66 14.60 1.12
C GLU A 138 24.82 13.30 0.32
N SER A 139 25.72 12.40 0.75
CA SER A 139 25.89 11.09 0.11
C SER A 139 24.66 10.20 0.27
N VAL A 140 23.99 10.28 1.43
CA VAL A 140 22.73 9.56 1.67
C VAL A 140 21.62 10.16 0.82
N GLU A 141 21.46 11.49 0.82
CA GLU A 141 20.42 12.19 0.04
C GLU A 141 20.51 11.89 -1.45
N LEU A 142 21.71 11.95 -2.04
CA LEU A 142 21.93 11.57 -3.44
C LEU A 142 21.58 10.11 -3.69
N ALA A 143 22.01 9.21 -2.80
CA ALA A 143 21.70 7.79 -2.93
C ALA A 143 20.20 7.49 -2.77
N THR A 144 19.48 8.25 -1.94
CA THR A 144 18.02 8.19 -1.83
C THR A 144 17.37 8.52 -3.16
N LEU A 145 17.78 9.62 -3.81
CA LEU A 145 17.23 10.01 -5.11
C LEU A 145 17.51 8.96 -6.19
N GLN A 146 18.71 8.38 -6.18
CA GLN A 146 19.06 7.26 -7.08
C GLN A 146 18.20 6.02 -6.81
N TRP A 147 17.96 5.67 -5.54
CA TRP A 147 17.10 4.55 -5.18
C TRP A 147 15.65 4.79 -5.60
N VAL A 148 15.11 6.00 -5.41
CA VAL A 148 13.76 6.36 -5.86
C VAL A 148 13.65 6.27 -7.38
N ALA A 149 14.63 6.79 -8.12
CA ALA A 149 14.66 6.68 -9.58
C ALA A 149 14.72 5.21 -10.04
N TRP A 150 15.53 4.39 -9.40
CA TRP A 150 15.58 2.95 -9.65
C TRP A 150 14.24 2.27 -9.32
N PHE A 151 13.66 2.56 -8.17
CA PHE A 151 12.39 1.98 -7.73
C PHE A 151 11.27 2.26 -8.74
N ASN A 152 11.17 3.49 -9.23
CA ASN A 152 10.09 3.88 -10.14
C ASN A 152 10.30 3.43 -11.59
N HIS A 153 11.55 3.41 -12.07
CA HIS A 153 11.84 3.19 -13.49
C HIS A 153 12.48 1.84 -13.83
N HIS A 154 12.95 1.09 -12.84
CA HIS A 154 13.70 -0.15 -13.08
C HIS A 154 13.25 -1.33 -12.21
N ARG A 155 12.64 -1.09 -11.04
CA ARG A 155 12.19 -2.17 -10.16
C ARG A 155 11.00 -2.89 -10.78
N LEU A 156 11.22 -4.11 -11.23
CA LEU A 156 10.14 -4.96 -11.75
C LEU A 156 9.27 -5.42 -10.59
N MET A 157 7.96 -5.31 -10.76
CA MET A 157 6.99 -5.73 -9.76
C MET A 157 6.04 -6.74 -10.40
N GLU A 158 6.06 -7.97 -9.90
CA GLU A 158 5.12 -9.03 -10.29
C GLU A 158 3.65 -8.57 -10.28
N PRO A 159 3.14 -7.83 -9.27
CA PRO A 159 1.75 -7.34 -9.28
C PRO A 159 1.40 -6.41 -10.44
N LEU A 160 2.41 -5.82 -11.09
CA LEU A 160 2.24 -4.94 -12.25
C LEU A 160 2.43 -5.69 -13.58
N GLY A 161 2.68 -7.01 -13.55
CA GLY A 161 3.04 -7.81 -14.72
C GLY A 161 4.53 -7.76 -15.04
N TYR A 162 5.39 -7.68 -14.02
CA TYR A 162 6.85 -7.57 -14.14
C TYR A 162 7.32 -6.35 -14.93
N ILE A 163 6.64 -5.21 -14.77
CA ILE A 163 7.05 -3.91 -15.30
C ILE A 163 7.35 -2.92 -14.16
N PRO A 164 8.12 -1.84 -14.42
CA PRO A 164 8.33 -0.79 -13.44
C PRO A 164 7.07 0.02 -13.11
N PRO A 165 6.96 0.61 -11.90
CA PRO A 165 5.83 1.46 -11.52
C PRO A 165 5.50 2.58 -12.51
N ALA A 166 6.51 3.28 -13.04
CA ALA A 166 6.28 4.36 -13.99
C ALA A 166 5.69 3.86 -15.32
N GLU A 167 6.04 2.64 -15.75
CA GLU A 167 5.47 2.04 -16.95
C GLU A 167 4.03 1.60 -16.72
N ALA A 168 3.74 1.00 -15.57
CA ALA A 168 2.37 0.63 -15.19
C ALA A 168 1.44 1.85 -15.15
N GLU A 169 1.90 2.96 -14.58
CA GLU A 169 1.18 4.24 -14.57
C GLU A 169 0.92 4.76 -16.00
N ALA A 170 1.94 4.75 -16.86
CA ALA A 170 1.79 5.15 -18.26
C ALA A 170 0.78 4.28 -19.02
N ASN A 171 0.78 2.97 -18.76
CA ASN A 171 -0.18 2.02 -19.35
C ASN A 171 -1.61 2.31 -18.86
N TYR A 172 -1.79 2.57 -17.57
CA TYR A 172 -3.08 2.94 -16.98
C TYR A 172 -3.67 4.20 -17.63
N TYR A 173 -2.90 5.29 -17.71
CA TYR A 173 -3.40 6.53 -18.35
C TYR A 173 -3.67 6.37 -19.84
N ARG A 174 -2.89 5.53 -20.55
CA ARG A 174 -3.16 5.20 -21.95
C ARG A 174 -4.51 4.49 -22.10
N GLN A 175 -4.79 3.52 -21.24
CA GLN A 175 -6.07 2.79 -21.25
C GLN A 175 -7.25 3.71 -20.91
N LEU A 176 -7.13 4.54 -19.88
CA LEU A 176 -8.16 5.51 -19.50
C LEU A 176 -8.53 6.44 -20.66
N ARG A 177 -7.54 6.99 -21.36
CA ARG A 177 -7.76 7.86 -22.53
C ARG A 177 -8.47 7.11 -23.65
N ASN A 178 -8.02 5.89 -23.96
CA ASN A 178 -8.65 5.08 -25.00
C ASN A 178 -10.12 4.73 -24.69
N THR A 179 -10.45 4.48 -23.42
CA THR A 179 -11.84 4.24 -22.99
C THR A 179 -12.69 5.51 -23.08
N ALA A 180 -12.11 6.67 -22.77
CA ALA A 180 -12.81 7.95 -22.88
C ALA A 180 -13.09 8.36 -24.34
N ASP A 181 -12.21 7.96 -25.27
CA ASP A 181 -12.31 8.27 -26.71
C ASP A 181 -13.12 7.22 -27.50
N ALA A 182 -13.58 6.13 -26.88
CA ALA A 182 -14.39 5.11 -27.53
C ALA A 182 -15.81 5.65 -27.82
N PRO A 183 -16.29 5.64 -29.07
CA PRO A 183 -17.65 6.09 -29.37
C PRO A 183 -18.65 5.18 -28.64
N ALA A 184 -19.64 5.78 -28.00
CA ALA A 184 -20.76 5.03 -27.43
C ALA A 184 -21.41 4.23 -28.56
N LEU A 185 -21.37 2.89 -28.47
CA LEU A 185 -22.02 2.00 -29.42
C LEU A 185 -23.50 2.40 -29.50
N THR A 186 -23.91 2.98 -30.63
CA THR A 186 -25.29 3.29 -31.00
C THR A 186 -25.98 2.11 -31.66
#